data_AF-A0A9D2L1R1-F1
#
_entry.id   AF-A0A9D2L1R1-F1
#
_cell.length_a   1.000
_cell.length_b   1.000
_cell.length_c   1.000
_cell.angle_alpha   90.00
_cell.angle_beta   90.00
_cell.angle_gamma   90.00
#
_symmetry.space_group_name_H-M   'P 1'
#
loop_
_entity.id
_entity.type
_entity.pdbx_description
1 polymer ?
#
loop_
_entity_poly.entity_id
_entity_poly.type
_entity_poly.pdbx_seq_one_letter_code
_entity_poly.pdbx_strand_id
1 'polypeptide(L)'
;MKEEYWNAIVNGVKAGAFPSVPVDYGYRDSTNFWYTRFRRPIPEKIQAKEGDVQSVIYAAERIDPDVKFTKEACAKLTKIPRVFLKAALTQMVKIAKEEGISVIDEAALAVINDKRRKEKK
;
A
#
# COMPACT_ATOMS: atom_id res chain seq x y z
N MET A 1 -26.86 12.49 23.75
CA MET A 1 -25.66 13.30 23.43
C MET A 1 -25.13 13.85 24.75
N LYS A 2 -23.81 13.82 25.02
CA LYS A 2 -23.28 14.37 26.28
C LYS A 2 -23.45 15.89 26.31
N GLU A 3 -23.67 16.45 27.50
CA GLU A 3 -23.92 17.87 27.72
C GLU A 3 -22.78 18.77 27.21
N GLU A 4 -21.54 18.31 27.32
CA GLU A 4 -20.34 18.97 26.78
C GLU A 4 -20.41 19.21 25.26
N TYR A 5 -20.97 18.27 24.49
CA TYR A 5 -21.10 18.37 23.04
C TYR A 5 -22.27 19.26 22.62
N TRP A 6 -23.37 19.24 23.39
CA TRP A 6 -24.50 20.14 23.19
C TRP A 6 -24.08 21.61 23.41
N ASN A 7 -23.38 21.88 24.52
CA ASN A 7 -22.89 23.21 24.84
C ASN A 7 -21.89 23.73 23.80
N ALA A 8 -21.11 22.85 23.16
CA ALA A 8 -20.20 23.23 22.08
C ALA A 8 -20.91 23.69 20.79
N ILE A 9 -22.08 23.12 20.50
CA ILE A 9 -22.92 23.50 19.36
C ILE A 9 -23.57 24.86 19.62
N VAL A 10 -24.07 25.08 20.84
CA VAL A 10 -24.84 26.29 21.20
C VAL A 10 -23.95 27.49 21.54
N ASN A 11 -22.86 27.28 22.29
CA ASN A 11 -22.05 28.37 22.86
C ASN A 11 -20.69 28.59 22.13
N GLY A 12 -20.45 27.88 21.04
CA GLY A 12 -19.24 27.98 20.23
C GLY A 12 -18.20 26.88 20.49
N VAL A 13 -17.51 26.48 19.43
CA VAL A 13 -16.65 25.28 19.40
C VAL A 13 -15.23 25.61 19.87
N LYS A 14 -14.70 24.81 20.79
CA LYS A 14 -13.28 24.81 21.21
C LYS A 14 -12.61 23.50 20.80
N ALA A 15 -11.29 23.48 20.63
CA ALA A 15 -10.56 22.28 20.20
C ALA A 15 -10.80 21.05 21.10
N GLY A 16 -11.01 21.24 22.41
CA GLY A 16 -11.33 20.16 23.36
C GLY A 16 -12.81 19.77 23.42
N ALA A 17 -13.67 20.46 22.66
CA ALA A 17 -15.11 20.20 22.65
C ALA A 17 -15.51 19.05 21.70
N PHE A 18 -14.56 18.53 20.92
CA PHE A 18 -14.78 17.36 20.08
C PHE A 18 -14.47 16.07 20.84
N PRO A 19 -15.27 15.01 20.66
CA PRO A 19 -14.97 13.70 21.23
C PRO A 19 -13.62 13.19 20.73
N SER A 20 -12.88 12.47 21.58
CA SER A 20 -11.66 11.76 21.18
C SER A 20 -12.01 10.56 20.30
N VAL A 21 -12.30 10.83 19.03
CA VAL A 21 -12.59 9.81 18.01
C VAL A 21 -11.34 9.50 17.20
N PRO A 22 -11.17 8.24 16.74
CA PRO A 22 -10.18 7.92 15.72
C PRO A 22 -10.47 8.74 14.46
N VAL A 23 -9.55 9.61 14.09
CA VAL A 23 -9.70 10.50 12.93
C VAL A 23 -9.09 9.88 11.67
N ASP A 24 -7.98 9.17 11.84
CA ASP A 24 -7.15 8.67 10.74
C ASP A 24 -6.79 7.19 10.89
N TYR A 25 -6.89 6.45 9.79
CA TYR A 25 -6.35 5.11 9.65
C TYR A 25 -5.91 4.85 8.21
N GLY A 26 -4.91 4.00 8.02
CA GLY A 26 -4.45 3.62 6.69
C GLY A 26 -3.00 3.15 6.64
N TYR A 27 -2.55 2.85 5.43
CA TYR A 27 -1.17 2.44 5.16
C TYR A 27 -0.33 3.68 4.85
N ARG A 28 0.66 3.97 5.70
CA ARG A 28 1.69 5.00 5.45
C ARG A 28 3.00 4.40 4.94
N ASP A 29 3.21 3.12 5.22
CA ASP A 29 4.36 2.34 4.79
C ASP A 29 3.91 0.90 4.46
N SER A 30 4.85 0.08 3.99
CA SER A 30 4.57 -1.31 3.59
C SER A 30 4.64 -2.32 4.75
N THR A 31 4.86 -1.86 5.98
CA THR A 31 5.11 -2.71 7.15
C THR A 31 4.01 -2.62 8.21
N ASN A 32 3.33 -1.47 8.30
CA ASN A 32 2.37 -1.17 9.34
C ASN A 32 1.07 -0.60 8.77
N PHE A 33 -0.04 -1.04 9.34
CA PHE A 33 -1.29 -0.31 9.29
C PHE A 33 -1.30 0.70 10.43
N TRP A 34 -1.46 1.97 10.10
CA TRP A 34 -1.44 3.04 11.09
C TRP A 34 -2.87 3.42 11.45
N TYR A 35 -3.14 3.61 12.73
CA TYR A 35 -4.41 4.15 13.20
C TYR A 35 -4.18 5.12 14.36
N THR A 36 -4.91 6.23 14.42
CA THR A 36 -4.86 7.18 15.55
C THR A 36 -6.07 7.00 16.44
N ARG A 37 -5.88 6.95 17.76
CA ARG A 37 -7.01 6.98 18.69
C ARG A 37 -7.60 8.40 18.85
N PHE A 38 -6.78 9.44 18.68
CA PHE A 38 -7.13 10.88 18.62
C PHE A 38 -5.87 11.77 18.52
N ARG A 39 -4.75 11.35 19.13
CA ARG A 39 -3.50 12.13 19.22
C ARG A 39 -2.36 11.58 18.37
N ARG A 40 -1.75 10.47 18.82
CA ARG A 40 -0.58 9.89 18.17
C ARG A 40 -0.98 8.64 17.38
N PRO A 41 -0.48 8.49 16.14
CA PRO A 41 -0.73 7.31 15.34
C PRO A 41 0.04 6.12 15.95
N ILE A 42 -0.61 4.95 15.93
CA ILE A 42 -0.10 3.69 16.45
C ILE A 42 0.18 2.78 15.25
N PRO A 43 1.39 2.20 15.16
CA PRO A 43 1.70 1.23 14.12
C PRO A 43 1.19 -0.16 14.54
N GLU A 44 0.35 -0.76 13.71
CA GLU A 44 -0.02 -2.18 13.78
C GLU A 44 0.75 -2.94 12.71
N LYS A 45 1.57 -3.92 13.09
CA LYS A 45 2.34 -4.69 12.12
C LYS A 45 1.42 -5.51 11.24
N ILE A 46 1.64 -5.41 9.93
CA ILE A 46 0.89 -6.22 8.97
C ILE A 46 1.35 -7.67 9.09
N GLN A 47 0.41 -8.57 9.30
CA GLN A 47 0.68 -10.01 9.25
C GLN A 47 0.95 -10.40 7.80
N ALA A 48 2.22 -10.33 7.39
CA ALA A 48 2.65 -10.79 6.08
C ALA A 48 2.63 -12.32 6.07
N LYS A 49 1.66 -12.89 5.35
CA LYS A 49 1.70 -14.29 4.92
C LYS A 49 2.23 -14.33 3.50
N GLU A 50 3.14 -15.26 3.22
CA GLU A 50 3.56 -15.48 1.84
C GLU A 50 2.35 -15.83 0.99
N GLY A 51 2.19 -15.10 -0.12
CA GLY A 51 1.13 -15.33 -1.07
C GLY A 51 1.40 -16.57 -1.91
N ASP A 52 0.34 -17.21 -2.38
CA ASP A 52 0.47 -18.27 -3.38
C ASP A 52 0.91 -17.70 -4.74
N VAL A 53 1.80 -18.42 -5.44
CA VAL A 53 2.37 -17.99 -6.72
C VAL A 53 1.27 -17.86 -7.77
N GLN A 54 0.28 -18.77 -7.81
CA GLN A 54 -0.81 -18.69 -8.79
C GLN A 54 -1.67 -17.44 -8.55
N SER A 55 -1.92 -17.11 -7.29
CA SER A 55 -2.61 -15.86 -6.93
C SER A 55 -1.86 -14.61 -7.40
N VAL A 56 -0.53 -14.63 -7.41
CA VAL A 56 0.29 -13.52 -7.90
C VAL A 56 0.27 -13.45 -9.43
N ILE A 57 0.41 -14.58 -10.12
CA ILE A 57 0.32 -14.66 -11.59
C ILE A 57 -1.04 -14.10 -12.03
N TYR A 58 -2.12 -14.56 -11.40
CA TYR A 58 -3.46 -14.11 -11.70
C TYR A 58 -3.64 -12.59 -11.48
N ALA A 59 -3.03 -12.03 -10.43
CA ALA A 59 -3.06 -10.60 -10.20
C ALA A 59 -2.26 -9.83 -11.26
N ALA A 60 -1.10 -10.35 -11.65
CA ALA A 60 -0.21 -9.74 -12.65
C ALA A 60 -0.83 -9.69 -14.04
N GLU A 61 -1.44 -10.79 -14.50
CA GLU A 61 -2.13 -10.88 -15.81
C GLU A 61 -3.29 -9.89 -15.96
N ARG A 62 -3.88 -9.44 -14.85
CA ARG A 62 -5.02 -8.49 -14.85
C ARG A 62 -4.62 -7.03 -14.73
N ILE A 63 -3.34 -6.75 -14.50
CA ILE A 63 -2.87 -5.36 -14.38
C ILE A 63 -2.82 -4.73 -15.76
N ASP A 64 -2.22 -5.43 -16.72
CA ASP A 64 -1.98 -4.88 -18.05
C ASP A 64 -1.91 -5.99 -19.12
N PRO A 65 -2.56 -5.81 -20.27
CA PRO A 65 -2.54 -6.81 -21.34
C PRO A 65 -1.21 -6.82 -22.13
N ASP A 66 -0.44 -5.72 -22.13
CA ASP A 66 0.76 -5.56 -22.96
C ASP A 66 2.04 -6.01 -22.24
N VAL A 67 2.04 -5.97 -20.90
CA VAL A 67 3.21 -6.29 -20.07
C VAL A 67 2.98 -7.61 -19.33
N LYS A 68 3.79 -8.62 -19.67
CA LYS A 68 3.69 -9.96 -19.08
C LYS A 68 4.76 -10.19 -18.02
N PHE A 69 4.38 -10.87 -16.95
CA PHE A 69 5.31 -11.31 -15.91
C PHE A 69 5.64 -12.80 -16.10
N THR A 70 6.93 -13.14 -15.96
CA THR A 70 7.36 -14.53 -15.93
C THR A 70 6.98 -15.20 -14.60
N LYS A 71 6.82 -16.53 -14.59
CA LYS A 71 6.49 -17.28 -13.37
C LYS A 71 7.54 -17.10 -12.27
N GLU A 72 8.81 -17.02 -12.67
CA GLU A 72 9.96 -16.81 -11.78
C GLU A 72 9.90 -15.41 -11.13
N ALA A 73 9.61 -14.37 -11.92
CA ALA A 73 9.37 -13.03 -11.38
C ALA A 73 8.18 -13.02 -10.41
N CYS A 74 7.07 -13.68 -10.72
CA CYS A 74 5.92 -13.80 -9.82
C CYS A 74 6.26 -14.51 -8.51
N ALA A 75 7.15 -15.52 -8.52
CA ALA A 75 7.60 -16.21 -7.32
C ALA A 75 8.36 -15.29 -6.35
N LYS A 76 9.11 -14.31 -6.84
CA LYS A 76 9.79 -13.31 -5.99
C LYS A 76 8.81 -12.31 -5.36
N LEU A 77 7.65 -12.10 -5.97
CA LEU A 77 6.63 -11.14 -5.53
C LEU A 77 5.69 -11.70 -4.44
N THR A 78 5.71 -13.00 -4.15
CA THR A 78 4.89 -13.64 -3.10
C THR A 78 5.16 -13.10 -1.70
N LYS A 79 6.36 -12.55 -1.46
CA LYS A 79 6.77 -11.92 -0.20
C LYS A 79 6.06 -10.58 0.05
N ILE A 80 5.49 -9.97 -0.99
CA ILE A 80 4.76 -8.71 -0.86
C ILE A 80 3.38 -9.01 -0.26
N PRO A 81 2.98 -8.34 0.85
CA PRO A 81 1.64 -8.51 1.39
C PRO A 81 0.57 -8.21 0.34
N ARG A 82 -0.47 -9.04 0.26
CA ARG A 82 -1.56 -8.93 -0.74
C ARG A 82 -2.14 -7.52 -0.86
N VAL A 83 -2.23 -6.80 0.25
CA VAL A 83 -2.74 -5.41 0.29
C VAL A 83 -1.93 -4.44 -0.57
N PHE A 84 -0.63 -4.69 -0.74
CA PHE A 84 0.27 -3.87 -1.56
C PHE A 84 0.55 -4.47 -2.95
N LEU A 85 0.13 -5.71 -3.20
CA LEU A 85 0.48 -6.43 -4.43
C LEU A 85 0.02 -5.66 -5.67
N LYS A 86 -1.23 -5.18 -5.68
CA LYS A 86 -1.77 -4.40 -6.80
C LYS A 86 -0.96 -3.14 -7.06
N ALA A 87 -0.68 -2.35 -6.02
CA ALA A 87 0.07 -1.10 -6.15
C ALA A 87 1.51 -1.36 -6.64
N ALA A 88 2.17 -2.39 -6.13
CA ALA A 88 3.50 -2.79 -6.57
C ALA A 88 3.52 -3.20 -8.05
N LEU A 89 2.58 -4.05 -8.47
CA LEU A 89 2.47 -4.51 -9.86
C LEU A 89 2.18 -3.34 -10.82
N THR A 90 1.24 -2.45 -10.48
CA THR A 90 0.94 -1.27 -11.31
C THR A 90 2.16 -0.36 -11.47
N GLN A 91 2.93 -0.18 -10.40
CA GLN A 91 4.16 0.62 -10.46
C GLN A 91 5.23 -0.06 -11.32
N MET A 92 5.39 -1.37 -11.22
CA MET A 92 6.32 -2.14 -12.06
C MET A 92 5.95 -2.06 -13.54
N VAL A 93 4.66 -2.21 -13.88
CA VAL A 93 4.17 -2.07 -15.26
C VAL A 93 4.43 -0.67 -15.79
N LYS A 94 4.20 0.38 -14.99
CA LYS A 94 4.45 1.76 -15.40
C LYS A 94 5.92 1.97 -15.80
N ILE A 95 6.86 1.52 -14.95
CA ILE A 95 8.29 1.61 -15.23
C ILE A 95 8.66 0.75 -16.45
N ALA A 96 8.11 -0.45 -16.56
CA ALA A 96 8.34 -1.31 -17.71
C ALA A 96 7.89 -0.65 -19.02
N LYS A 97 6.73 0.02 -19.04
CA LYS A 97 6.26 0.78 -20.20
C LYS A 97 7.16 1.98 -20.52
N GLU A 98 7.65 2.70 -19.51
CA GLU A 98 8.62 3.80 -19.70
C GLU A 98 9.95 3.32 -20.30
N GLU A 99 10.37 2.09 -19.99
CA GLU A 99 11.57 1.45 -20.54
C GLU A 99 11.33 0.66 -21.83
N GLY A 100 10.08 0.51 -22.27
CA GLY A 100 9.72 -0.30 -23.44
C GLY A 100 9.85 -1.81 -23.22
N ILE A 101 9.84 -2.28 -21.96
CA ILE A 101 9.93 -3.69 -21.59
C ILE A 101 8.53 -4.30 -21.60
N SER A 102 8.30 -5.29 -22.48
CA SER A 102 7.03 -6.03 -22.57
C SER A 102 7.01 -7.31 -21.72
N VAL A 103 8.17 -7.85 -21.35
CA VAL A 103 8.29 -9.07 -20.53
C VAL A 103 9.17 -8.79 -19.32
N ILE A 104 8.59 -8.90 -18.13
CA ILE A 104 9.29 -8.72 -16.86
C ILE A 104 9.80 -10.09 -16.39
N ASP A 105 11.10 -10.31 -16.59
CA ASP A 105 11.88 -11.42 -16.05
C ASP A 105 12.51 -11.05 -14.71
N GLU A 106 13.27 -11.98 -14.11
CA GLU A 106 13.95 -11.72 -12.84
C GLU A 106 14.98 -10.58 -12.92
N ALA A 107 15.63 -10.40 -14.07
CA ALA A 107 16.65 -9.39 -14.28
C ALA A 107 16.03 -7.99 -14.41
N ALA A 108 14.99 -7.85 -15.23
CA ALA A 108 14.18 -6.64 -15.35
C ALA A 108 13.56 -6.26 -13.99
N LEU A 109 13.09 -7.24 -13.21
CA LEU A 109 12.57 -6.98 -11.87
C LEU A 109 13.64 -6.37 -10.94
N ALA A 110 14.90 -6.81 -11.03
CA ALA A 110 16.00 -6.25 -10.26
C ALA A 110 16.29 -4.80 -10.67
N VAL A 111 16.35 -4.53 -11.98
CA VAL A 111 16.57 -3.17 -12.52
C VAL A 111 15.46 -2.21 -12.10
N ILE A 112 14.20 -2.64 -12.19
CA ILE A 112 13.03 -1.86 -11.78
C ILE A 112 13.06 -1.57 -10.27
N ASN A 113 13.40 -2.57 -9.45
CA ASN A 113 13.51 -2.39 -8.01
C ASN A 113 14.64 -1.43 -7.62
N ASP A 114 15.78 -1.49 -8.31
CA ASP A 114 16.91 -0.59 -8.08
C ASP A 114 16.57 0.86 -8.46
N LYS A 115 15.88 1.09 -9.58
CA LYS A 115 15.36 2.43 -9.91
C LYS A 115 14.38 2.93 -8.86
N ARG A 116 13.43 2.09 -8.43
CA ARG A 116 12.48 2.43 -7.36
C ARG A 116 13.17 2.79 -6.04
N ARG A 117 14.33 2.18 -5.76
CA ARG A 117 15.13 2.46 -4.56
C ARG A 117 15.89 3.77 -4.68
N LYS A 118 16.33 4.14 -5.88
CA LYS A 118 16.99 5.42 -6.17
C LYS A 118 16.02 6.61 -6.13
N GLU A 119 14.81 6.47 -6.64
CA GLU A 119 13.79 7.53 -6.62
C GLU A 119 13.22 7.83 -5.22
N LYS A 120 13.30 6.85 -4.30
CA LYS A 120 12.87 7.03 -2.90
C LYS A 120 13.91 7.71 -2.02
N LYS A 121 15.14 7.89 -2.50
CA LYS A 121 16.27 8.42 -1.75
C LYS A 121 16.40 9.93 -1.98
#